data_AF-A0A538RLI7-F1
#
_entry.id   AF-A0A538RLI7-F1
#
_cell.length_a   1.000
_cell.length_b   1.000
_cell.length_c   1.000
_cell.angle_alpha   90.00
_cell.angle_beta   90.00
_cell.angle_gamma   90.00
#
_symmetry.space_group_name_H-M   'P 1'
#
loop_
_entity.id
_entity.type
_entity.pdbx_description
1 polymer ?
#
loop_
_entity_poly.entity_id
_entity_poly.type
_entity_poly.pdbx_seq_one_letter_code
_entity_poly.pdbx_strand_id
1 'polypeptide(L)'
;MSDHPSTPAVPKRSHTGLLDLNRATEQDIDALPGIGPRLAERIMEYRQSVGAFHSLDELRAVKGIGKKKFERIRPLVTVTSGAVASARGKKAT
;
A
#
# COMPACT_ATOMS: atom_id res chain seq x y z
N MET A 1 17.93 16.21 -22.49
CA MET A 1 17.75 16.03 -21.03
C MET A 1 16.32 16.37 -20.64
N SER A 2 15.37 15.66 -21.23
CA SER A 2 13.94 15.70 -20.93
C SER A 2 13.41 14.32 -21.31
N ASP A 3 12.35 13.84 -20.66
CA ASP A 3 11.82 12.46 -20.64
C ASP A 3 12.39 11.65 -19.44
N HIS A 4 11.64 11.26 -18.41
CA HIS A 4 10.21 11.20 -18.06
C HIS A 4 10.13 11.10 -16.50
N PRO A 5 8.99 11.30 -15.82
CA PRO A 5 8.21 10.10 -15.51
C PRO A 5 6.69 10.29 -15.68
N SER A 6 6.13 9.27 -16.34
CA SER A 6 4.75 8.83 -16.32
C SER A 6 3.84 9.51 -15.29
N THR A 7 2.81 10.17 -15.78
CA THR A 7 1.54 10.21 -15.06
C THR A 7 0.84 8.88 -15.32
N PRO A 8 0.78 7.92 -14.38
CA PRO A 8 -0.29 6.95 -14.46
C PRO A 8 -1.55 7.73 -14.10
N ALA A 9 -2.42 7.95 -15.09
CA ALA A 9 -3.81 8.28 -14.85
C ALA A 9 -4.32 7.33 -13.77
N VAL A 10 -4.56 7.84 -12.56
CA VAL A 10 -5.01 7.02 -11.45
C VAL A 10 -6.35 6.42 -11.84
N PRO A 11 -6.46 5.10 -12.06
CA PRO A 11 -7.77 4.51 -12.09
C PRO A 11 -8.33 4.76 -10.69
N LYS A 12 -9.44 5.51 -10.61
CA LYS A 12 -10.32 5.52 -9.44
C LYS A 12 -10.83 4.09 -9.28
N ARG A 13 -9.99 3.20 -8.73
CA ARG A 13 -10.43 1.87 -8.33
C ARG A 13 -11.24 2.12 -7.08
N SER A 14 -12.54 2.11 -7.27
CA SER A 14 -13.55 1.88 -6.25
C SER A 14 -13.19 0.58 -5.52
N HIS A 15 -12.27 0.66 -4.56
CA HIS A 15 -12.05 -0.41 -3.62
C HIS A 15 -13.07 -0.20 -2.50
N THR A 16 -14.23 -0.84 -2.65
CA THR A 16 -15.08 -1.25 -1.52
C THR A 16 -14.35 -2.32 -0.68
N GLY A 17 -13.04 -2.21 -0.49
CA GLY A 17 -12.14 -3.26 -0.04
C GLY A 17 -10.78 -2.72 0.41
N LEU A 18 -10.02 -3.58 1.10
CA LEU A 18 -8.76 -3.29 1.78
C LEU A 18 -7.78 -2.44 0.96
N LEU A 19 -7.13 -1.47 1.61
CA LEU A 19 -6.10 -0.62 1.02
C LEU A 19 -4.81 -1.42 0.79
N ASP A 20 -4.40 -1.57 -0.48
CA ASP A 20 -3.18 -2.29 -0.83
C ASP A 20 -1.93 -1.43 -0.59
N LEU A 21 -1.08 -1.79 0.38
CA LEU A 21 0.12 -1.03 0.76
C LEU A 21 1.13 -0.87 -0.40
N ASN A 22 1.14 -1.80 -1.34
CA ASN A 22 2.02 -1.74 -2.51
C ASN A 22 1.50 -0.82 -3.61
N ARG A 23 0.25 -0.36 -3.52
CA ARG A 23 -0.38 0.50 -4.53
C ARG A 23 -0.93 1.80 -3.94
N ALA A 24 -1.05 1.85 -2.63
CA ALA A 24 -1.49 3.01 -1.87
C ALA A 24 -0.55 4.19 -2.13
N THR A 25 -1.16 5.36 -2.25
CA THR A 25 -0.46 6.64 -2.21
C THR A 25 -0.22 7.06 -0.76
N GLU A 26 0.65 8.05 -0.56
CA GLU A 26 0.88 8.64 0.76
C GLU A 26 -0.43 9.16 1.38
N GLN A 27 -1.30 9.77 0.59
CA GLN A 27 -2.59 10.28 1.04
C GLN A 27 -3.54 9.16 1.47
N ASP A 28 -3.53 8.01 0.77
CA ASP A 28 -4.33 6.85 1.17
C ASP A 28 -3.85 6.27 2.50
N ILE A 29 -2.53 6.25 2.71
CA ILE A 29 -1.91 5.78 3.95
C ILE A 29 -2.19 6.76 5.10
N ASP A 30 -2.11 8.07 4.85
CA ASP A 30 -2.44 9.13 5.82
C ASP A 30 -3.91 9.09 6.25
N ALA A 31 -4.82 8.65 5.38
CA ALA A 31 -6.23 8.46 5.70
C ALA A 31 -6.51 7.32 6.69
N LEU A 32 -5.51 6.48 7.02
CA LEU A 32 -5.68 5.38 7.97
C LEU A 32 -5.75 5.87 9.42
N PRO A 33 -6.60 5.26 10.26
CA PRO A 33 -6.81 5.71 11.64
C PRO A 33 -5.55 5.57 12.50
N GLY A 34 -5.00 6.71 12.94
CA GLY A 34 -3.79 6.77 13.77
C GLY A 34 -2.47 6.73 12.99
N ILE A 35 -2.57 6.75 11.66
CA ILE A 35 -1.50 7.14 10.76
C ILE A 35 -1.66 8.65 10.51
N GLY A 36 -0.54 9.34 10.40
CA GLY A 36 -0.50 10.77 10.07
C GLY A 36 0.61 10.99 9.06
N PRO A 37 0.84 12.23 8.58
CA PRO A 37 1.71 12.50 7.45
C PRO A 37 3.14 11.97 7.68
N ARG A 38 3.71 12.22 8.87
CA ARG A 38 5.04 11.71 9.26
C ARG A 38 5.15 10.19 9.27
N LEU A 39 4.05 9.49 9.50
CA LEU A 39 4.05 8.03 9.56
C LEU A 39 3.78 7.44 8.17
N ALA A 40 2.93 8.11 7.37
CA ALA A 40 2.72 7.78 5.97
C ALA A 40 4.03 7.88 5.17
N GLU A 41 4.78 8.96 5.34
CA GLU A 41 6.11 9.16 4.76
C GLU A 41 7.05 7.99 5.12
N ARG A 42 7.14 7.60 6.40
CA ARG A 42 7.98 6.46 6.83
C ARG A 42 7.54 5.12 6.25
N ILE A 43 6.24 4.91 6.04
CA ILE A 43 5.73 3.69 5.39
C ILE A 43 6.19 3.67 3.93
N MET A 44 6.15 4.82 3.25
CA MET A 44 6.63 4.97 1.86
C MET A 44 8.15 4.76 1.77
N GLU A 45 8.92 5.36 2.67
CA GLU A 45 10.37 5.15 2.77
C GLU A 45 10.71 3.68 3.02
N TYR A 46 10.00 3.04 3.97
CA TYR A 46 10.20 1.61 4.25
C TYR A 46 9.93 0.77 3.00
N ARG A 47 8.81 1.01 2.32
CA ARG A 47 8.46 0.34 1.07
C ARG A 47 9.56 0.50 0.02
N GLN A 48 10.12 1.70 -0.15
CA GLN A 48 11.21 1.94 -1.08
C GLN A 48 12.50 1.21 -0.66
N SER A 49 12.78 1.15 0.64
CA SER A 49 13.96 0.47 1.20
C SER A 49 13.91 -1.05 1.04
N VAL A 50 12.73 -1.67 1.19
CA VAL A 50 12.56 -3.13 1.00
C VAL A 50 12.10 -3.50 -0.41
N GLY A 51 11.79 -2.51 -1.24
CA GLY A 51 11.25 -2.66 -2.59
C GLY A 51 9.71 -2.74 -2.61
N ALA A 52 9.13 -3.67 -1.85
CA ALA A 52 7.69 -3.82 -1.69
C ALA A 52 7.35 -4.49 -0.36
N PHE A 53 6.16 -4.25 0.17
CA PHE A 53 5.63 -5.04 1.27
C PHE A 53 5.36 -6.46 0.77
N HIS A 54 5.87 -7.47 1.47
CA HIS A 54 5.53 -8.88 1.18
C HIS A 54 4.45 -9.41 2.12
N SER A 55 4.31 -8.78 3.29
CA SER A 55 3.38 -9.17 4.34
C SER A 55 2.91 -7.98 5.15
N LEU A 56 1.75 -8.11 5.81
CA LEU A 56 1.24 -7.05 6.68
C LEU A 56 2.11 -6.83 7.92
N ASP A 57 2.75 -7.88 8.45
CA ASP A 57 3.58 -7.77 9.65
C ASP A 57 4.83 -6.90 9.47
N GLU A 58 5.27 -6.66 8.23
CA GLU A 58 6.33 -5.68 7.92
C GLU A 58 5.97 -4.25 8.32
N LEU A 59 4.68 -3.91 8.42
CA LEU A 59 4.26 -2.63 9.00
C LEU A 59 4.79 -2.44 10.43
N ARG A 60 5.03 -3.52 11.19
CA ARG A 60 5.60 -3.43 12.54
C ARG A 60 7.08 -3.07 12.54
N ALA A 61 7.79 -3.27 11.42
CA ALA A 61 9.18 -2.84 11.26
C ALA A 61 9.27 -1.32 11.03
N VAL A 62 8.17 -0.67 10.63
CA VAL A 62 8.12 0.78 10.45
C VAL A 62 8.16 1.50 11.80
N LYS A 63 9.17 2.36 11.97
CA LYS A 63 9.37 3.13 13.20
C LYS A 63 8.17 4.02 13.52
N GLY A 64 7.48 3.72 14.62
CA GLY A 64 6.31 4.46 15.11
C GLY A 64 4.96 3.77 14.85
N ILE A 65 4.97 2.59 14.20
CA ILE A 65 3.84 1.66 14.18
C ILE A 65 4.00 0.66 15.33
N GLY A 66 3.32 0.95 16.44
CA GLY A 66 3.22 0.01 17.57
C GLY A 66 2.07 -0.97 17.40
N LYS A 67 2.00 -1.98 18.29
CA LYS A 67 0.93 -3.01 18.31
C LYS A 67 -0.48 -2.43 18.19
N LYS A 68 -0.81 -1.38 18.97
CA LYS A 68 -2.12 -0.72 18.96
C LYS A 68 -2.49 -0.13 17.59
N LYS A 69 -1.53 0.49 16.90
CA LYS A 69 -1.77 1.08 15.57
C LYS A 69 -1.91 -0.02 14.53
N PHE A 70 -1.01 -1.01 14.58
CA PHE A 70 -1.03 -2.16 13.70
C PHE A 70 -2.38 -2.89 13.77
N GLU A 71 -2.91 -3.19 14.96
CA GLU A 71 -4.20 -3.86 15.12
C GLU A 71 -5.38 -3.06 14.56
N ARG A 72 -5.30 -1.72 14.56
CA ARG A 72 -6.34 -0.84 13.99
C ARG A 72 -6.29 -0.77 12.47
N ILE A 73 -5.10 -0.77 11.88
CA ILE A 73 -4.94 -0.62 10.42
C ILE A 73 -4.94 -1.95 9.70
N ARG A 74 -4.45 -3.04 10.31
CA ARG A 74 -4.39 -4.38 9.71
C ARG A 74 -5.70 -4.83 9.04
N PRO A 75 -6.89 -4.64 9.63
CA PRO A 75 -8.14 -5.03 8.97
C PRO A 75 -8.60 -4.08 7.85
N LEU A 76 -7.89 -2.97 7.62
CA LEU A 76 -8.19 -1.98 6.59
C LEU A 76 -7.21 -2.04 5.43
N VAL A 77 -6.10 -2.79 5.58
CA VAL A 77 -5.03 -2.86 4.59
C VAL A 77 -4.82 -4.28 4.08
N THR A 78 -4.24 -4.39 2.90
CA THR A 78 -3.83 -5.65 2.30
C THR A 78 -2.46 -5.49 1.66
N VAL A 79 -1.84 -6.62 1.31
CA VAL A 79 -0.60 -6.65 0.54
C VAL A 79 -0.85 -7.58 -0.63
N THR A 80 -0.92 -7.02 -1.83
CA THR A 80 -0.86 -7.86 -3.02
C THR A 80 0.61 -8.21 -3.26
N SER A 81 0.98 -9.47 -3.02
CA SER A 81 2.31 -9.94 -3.40
C SER A 81 2.40 -9.83 -4.92
N GLY A 82 3.37 -9.07 -5.40
CA GLY A 82 3.65 -8.85 -6.81
C GLY A 82 4.21 -10.11 -7.47
N ALA A 83 3.43 -11.18 -7.53
CA ALA A 83 3.57 -12.29 -8.45
C ALA A 83 2.16 -12.80 -8.76
N VAL A 84 1.81 -12.78 -10.05
CA VAL A 84 0.54 -13.22 -10.67
C VAL A 84 -0.74 -12.43 -10.39
N ALA A 85 -0.73 -11.14 -10.74
CA ALA A 85 -1.91 -10.46 -11.28
C ALA A 85 -1.79 -10.27 -12.81
N SER A 86 -1.42 -11.34 -13.51
CA SER A 86 -1.59 -11.48 -14.96
C SER A 86 -2.02 -12.91 -15.27
N ALA A 87 -3.13 -13.37 -14.66
CA ALA A 87 -3.88 -14.58 -15.05
C ALA A 87 -5.12 -14.79 -14.16
N ARG A 88 -6.10 -13.89 -14.22
CA ARG A 88 -7.48 -14.25 -13.87
C ARG A 88 -8.49 -13.55 -14.77
N GLY A 89 -8.27 -13.67 -16.08
CA GLY A 89 -9.36 -13.79 -17.04
C GLY A 89 -9.61 -15.29 -17.25
N LYS A 90 -10.48 -15.90 -16.44
CA LYS A 90 -11.08 -17.20 -16.80
C LYS A 90 -12.60 -17.02 -16.80
N LYS A 91 -13.19 -17.45 -17.92
CA LYS A 91 -14.62 -17.66 -18.23
C LYS A 91 -15.42 -16.41 -18.63
N ALA A 92 -16.31 -16.44 -19.61
CA ALA A 92 -16.75 -17.48 -20.54
C ALA A 92 -17.67 -16.82 -21.58
N THR A 93 -17.65 -17.30 -22.83
CA THR A 93 -18.79 -17.73 -23.65
C THR A 93 -18.24 -18.41 -24.89
#